data_AF-A0A958GE15-F1
#
_entry.id   AF-A0A958GE15-F1
#
_cell.length_a   1.000
_cell.length_b   1.000
_cell.length_c   1.000
_cell.angle_alpha   90.00
_cell.angle_beta   90.00
_cell.angle_gamma   90.00
#
_symmetry.space_group_name_H-M   'P 1'
#
loop_
_entity.id
_entity.type
_entity.pdbx_description
1 polymer ?
#
loop_
_entity_poly.entity_id
_entity_poly.type
_entity_poly.pdbx_seq_one_letter_code
_entity_poly.pdbx_strand_id
1 'polypeptide(L)'
;MNLFLSILISTIFAAPNLQVHWNTQEKKELLVSALGEENFIKDCISQGLDAEYRFHVQLCRRRSMWYDGCKDTFRFKQSLRYDPISQKYLISGDWLDDKIPPQSTSTDTLAEASKSLATIDSV
;
A
#
# COMPACT_ATOMS: atom_id res chain seq x y z
N MET A 1 -21.91 -14.05 26.80
CA MET A 1 -20.64 -13.30 26.96
C MET A 1 -19.47 -13.87 26.15
N ASN A 2 -19.59 -15.05 25.53
CA ASN A 2 -18.50 -15.66 24.73
C ASN A 2 -18.52 -15.30 23.23
N LEU A 3 -19.62 -14.74 22.69
CA LEU A 3 -19.74 -14.45 21.24
C LEU A 3 -19.03 -13.14 20.83
N PHE A 4 -19.07 -12.12 21.70
CA PHE A 4 -18.46 -10.81 21.42
C PHE A 4 -16.94 -10.84 21.42
N LEU A 5 -16.33 -11.74 22.20
CA LEU A 5 -14.87 -11.89 22.25
C LEU A 5 -14.31 -12.52 20.97
N SER A 6 -15.07 -13.41 20.32
CA SER A 6 -14.67 -14.07 19.07
C SER A 6 -14.61 -13.11 17.90
N ILE A 7 -15.57 -12.19 17.80
CA ILE A 7 -15.68 -11.21 16.70
C ILE A 7 -14.51 -10.20 16.77
N LEU A 8 -14.11 -9.82 17.98
CA LEU A 8 -13.04 -8.85 18.21
C LEU A 8 -11.64 -9.41 17.91
N ILE A 9 -11.44 -10.73 18.08
CA ILE A 9 -10.17 -11.40 17.76
C ILE A 9 -10.02 -11.57 16.24
N SER A 10 -11.10 -11.85 15.50
CA SER A 10 -11.02 -12.02 14.04
C SER A 10 -10.70 -10.73 13.28
N THR A 11 -11.08 -9.55 13.79
CA THR A 11 -10.85 -8.28 13.08
C THR A 11 -9.39 -7.81 13.11
N ILE A 12 -8.57 -8.32 14.03
CA ILE A 12 -7.15 -7.93 14.13
C ILE A 12 -6.31 -8.59 13.05
N PHE A 13 -6.75 -9.73 12.48
CA PHE A 13 -5.99 -10.49 11.48
C PHE A 13 -6.22 -10.06 10.03
N ALA A 14 -7.13 -9.12 9.76
CA ALA A 14 -7.43 -8.63 8.41
C ALA A 14 -6.66 -7.34 8.03
N ALA A 15 -5.77 -6.87 8.90
CA ALA A 15 -4.93 -5.72 8.60
C ALA A 15 -3.61 -6.20 7.97
N PRO A 16 -3.19 -5.64 6.83
CA PRO A 16 -1.91 -6.00 6.22
C PRO A 16 -0.76 -5.66 7.17
N ASN A 17 0.27 -6.50 7.19
CA ASN A 17 1.47 -6.24 7.97
C ASN A 17 2.29 -5.16 7.28
N LEU A 18 2.30 -3.95 7.83
CA LEU A 18 3.08 -2.84 7.31
C LEU A 18 4.54 -2.94 7.79
N GLN A 19 5.47 -2.96 6.85
CA GLN A 19 6.90 -2.80 7.12
C GLN A 19 7.35 -1.43 6.65
N VAL A 20 8.09 -0.72 7.51
CA VAL A 20 8.60 0.62 7.23
C VAL A 20 10.10 0.61 7.43
N HIS A 21 10.85 0.87 6.36
CA HIS A 21 12.31 0.88 6.36
C HIS A 21 12.84 2.21 5.83
N TRP A 22 13.86 2.76 6.49
CA TRP A 22 14.60 3.90 5.96
C TRP A 22 15.75 3.40 5.08
N ASN A 23 15.91 3.96 3.89
CA ASN A 23 17.08 3.67 3.06
C ASN A 23 18.35 4.17 3.79
N THR A 24 19.27 3.24 4.06
CA THR A 24 20.21 3.26 5.19
C THR A 24 21.42 4.17 5.02
N GLN A 25 21.66 4.75 3.84
CA GLN A 25 22.85 5.58 3.62
C GLN A 25 22.59 7.08 3.83
N GLU A 26 21.42 7.59 3.48
CA GLU A 26 21.14 9.04 3.55
C GLU A 26 19.86 9.39 4.32
N LYS A 27 19.04 8.41 4.71
CA LYS A 27 17.70 8.63 5.33
C LYS A 27 16.82 9.61 4.53
N LYS A 28 16.99 9.64 3.21
CA LYS A 28 16.20 10.48 2.31
C LYS A 28 14.95 9.79 1.78
N GLU A 29 14.91 8.46 1.86
CA GLU A 29 13.82 7.68 1.29
C GLU A 29 13.22 6.77 2.37
N LEU A 30 11.89 6.84 2.47
CA LEU A 30 11.07 5.94 3.25
C LEU A 30 10.51 4.86 2.32
N LEU A 31 10.81 3.60 2.61
CA LEU A 31 10.19 2.45 1.98
C LEU A 31 9.05 1.97 2.87
N VAL A 32 7.83 1.92 2.33
CA VAL A 32 6.69 1.29 3.01
C VAL A 32 6.20 0.13 2.17
N SER A 33 6.09 -1.05 2.80
CA SER A 33 5.60 -2.28 2.17
C SER A 33 4.43 -2.85 2.95
N ALA A 34 3.34 -3.18 2.26
CA ALA A 34 2.18 -3.89 2.82
C ALA A 34 2.28 -5.39 2.52
N LEU A 35 2.54 -6.22 3.53
CA LEU A 35 2.70 -7.66 3.39
C LEU A 35 1.45 -8.44 3.80
N GLY A 36 1.24 -9.59 3.16
CA GLY A 36 0.29 -10.63 3.61
C GLY A 36 -0.94 -10.84 2.73
N GLU A 37 -1.22 -9.96 1.78
CA GLU A 37 -2.47 -9.97 0.99
C GLU A 37 -2.30 -10.53 -0.43
N GLU A 38 -1.18 -11.21 -0.72
CA GLU A 38 -0.82 -11.68 -2.07
C GLU A 38 -1.89 -12.62 -2.68
N ASN A 39 -2.44 -13.53 -1.87
CA ASN A 39 -3.48 -14.45 -2.30
C ASN A 39 -4.79 -13.72 -2.61
N PHE A 40 -5.17 -12.75 -1.76
CA PHE A 40 -6.38 -11.97 -1.95
C PHE A 40 -6.30 -11.12 -3.23
N ILE A 41 -5.16 -10.46 -3.45
CA ILE A 41 -4.91 -9.70 -4.69
C ILE A 41 -5.02 -10.63 -5.89
N LYS A 42 -4.38 -11.79 -5.85
CA LYS A 42 -4.44 -12.78 -6.94
C LYS A 42 -5.87 -13.20 -7.26
N ASP A 43 -6.66 -13.48 -6.24
CA ASP A 43 -8.05 -13.89 -6.40
C ASP A 43 -8.91 -12.75 -6.99
N CYS A 44 -8.71 -11.51 -6.56
CA CYS A 44 -9.38 -10.33 -7.14
C CYS A 44 -9.06 -10.17 -8.63
N ILE A 45 -7.77 -10.18 -8.99
CA ILE A 45 -7.34 -10.00 -10.38
C ILE A 45 -7.86 -11.16 -11.26
N SER A 46 -7.87 -12.40 -10.74
CA SER A 46 -8.39 -13.56 -11.49
C SER A 46 -9.89 -13.46 -11.82
N GLN A 47 -10.64 -12.70 -11.02
CA GLN A 47 -12.06 -12.42 -11.22
C GLN A 47 -12.31 -11.19 -12.09
N GLY A 48 -11.24 -10.55 -12.61
CA GLY A 48 -11.34 -9.32 -13.40
C GLY A 48 -11.63 -8.08 -12.56
N LEU A 49 -11.37 -8.14 -11.25
CA LEU A 49 -11.48 -6.99 -10.36
C LEU A 49 -10.14 -6.25 -10.28
N ASP A 50 -10.20 -4.94 -10.06
CA ASP A 50 -9.01 -4.13 -9.78
C ASP A 50 -8.63 -4.23 -8.30
N ALA A 51 -7.34 -4.23 -8.01
CA ALA A 51 -6.82 -4.14 -6.65
C ALA A 51 -6.27 -2.73 -6.41
N GLU A 52 -6.51 -2.17 -5.22
CA GLU A 52 -6.10 -0.81 -4.87
C GLU A 52 -5.56 -0.74 -3.45
N TYR A 53 -4.37 -0.14 -3.28
CA TYR A 53 -3.88 0.31 -1.99
C TYR A 53 -3.96 1.82 -1.87
N ARG A 54 -4.31 2.26 -0.66
CA ARG A 54 -4.30 3.66 -0.25
C ARG A 54 -3.39 3.81 0.97
N PHE A 55 -2.32 4.56 0.79
CA PHE A 55 -1.37 4.85 1.85
C PHE A 55 -1.60 6.27 2.34
N HIS A 56 -1.84 6.41 3.64
CA HIS A 56 -1.89 7.69 4.32
C HIS A 56 -0.68 7.79 5.23
N VAL A 57 0.27 8.65 4.87
CA VAL A 57 1.54 8.83 5.60
C VAL A 57 1.50 10.17 6.32
N GLN A 58 1.85 10.16 7.60
CA GLN A 58 1.91 11.36 8.43
C GLN A 58 3.23 11.41 9.19
N LEU A 59 3.91 12.55 9.11
CA LEU A 59 5.16 12.77 9.85
C LEU A 59 4.85 13.36 11.22
N CYS A 60 4.90 12.53 12.26
CA CYS A 60 4.58 12.96 13.62
C CYS A 60 5.86 13.18 14.45
N ARG A 61 5.94 14.31 15.17
CA ARG A 61 7.04 14.55 16.11
C ARG A 61 6.77 13.80 17.40
N ARG A 62 7.66 12.88 17.75
CA ARG A 62 7.58 12.16 19.04
C ARG A 62 8.17 13.02 20.16
N ARG A 63 7.40 13.29 21.23
CA ARG A 63 7.92 13.64 22.56
C ARG A 63 7.74 12.44 23.48
N SER A 64 8.56 12.38 24.54
CA SER A 64 8.78 11.25 25.47
C SER A 64 7.67 10.19 25.57
N MET A 65 6.39 10.57 25.72
CA MET A 65 5.25 9.64 25.82
C MET A 65 4.06 9.92 24.89
N TRP A 66 4.11 10.92 24.00
CA TRP A 66 3.01 11.26 23.08
C TRP A 66 3.50 11.90 21.78
N TYR A 67 2.65 11.87 20.75
CA TYR A 67 2.90 12.54 19.48
C TYR A 67 2.43 14.00 19.58
N ASP A 68 3.38 14.93 19.44
CA ASP A 68 3.21 16.36 19.60
C ASP A 68 2.83 16.95 18.24
N GLY A 69 1.63 16.60 17.77
CA GLY A 69 1.12 16.95 16.45
C GLY A 69 1.79 16.18 15.29
N CYS A 70 0.98 15.80 14.31
CA CYS A 70 1.46 15.32 13.03
C CYS A 70 1.53 16.50 12.05
N LYS A 71 2.59 16.54 11.24
CA LYS A 71 2.72 17.46 10.11
C LYS A 71 1.73 17.06 9.00
N ASP A 72 1.97 17.60 7.81
CA ASP A 72 1.24 17.32 6.58
C ASP A 72 1.01 15.83 6.36
N THR A 73 -0.18 15.53 5.83
CA THR A 73 -0.59 14.18 5.46
C THR A 73 -0.30 13.99 3.98
N PHE A 74 0.48 12.97 3.66
CA PHE A 74 0.73 12.55 2.29
C PHE A 74 -0.21 11.39 1.97
N ARG A 75 -0.90 11.48 0.84
CA ARG A 75 -1.85 10.47 0.38
C ARG A 75 -1.36 9.91 -0.93
N PHE A 76 -1.04 8.63 -0.92
CA PHE A 76 -0.65 7.88 -2.10
C PHE A 76 -1.69 6.82 -2.40
N LYS A 77 -2.06 6.73 -3.68
CA LYS A 77 -2.96 5.72 -4.19
C LYS A 77 -2.22 4.91 -5.24
N GLN A 78 -2.30 3.58 -5.14
CA GLN A 78 -1.75 2.69 -6.14
C GLN A 78 -2.78 1.63 -6.53
N SER A 79 -2.97 1.44 -7.83
CA SER A 79 -3.89 0.44 -8.36
C SER A 79 -3.16 -0.56 -9.26
N LEU A 80 -3.71 -1.77 -9.29
CA LEU A 80 -3.30 -2.87 -10.15
C LEU A 80 -4.52 -3.38 -10.88
N ARG A 81 -4.40 -3.48 -12.20
CA ARG A 81 -5.43 -4.09 -13.06
C ARG A 81 -4.80 -4.96 -14.13
N TYR A 82 -5.52 -5.98 -14.56
CA TYR A 82 -5.13 -6.76 -15.74
C TYR A 82 -5.77 -6.18 -17.00
N ASP A 83 -4.96 -5.89 -18.02
CA ASP A 83 -5.43 -5.47 -19.32
C ASP A 83 -5.50 -6.68 -20.27
N PRO A 84 -6.70 -7.15 -20.65
CA PRO A 84 -6.85 -8.32 -21.51
C PRO A 84 -6.44 -8.06 -22.96
N ILE A 85 -6.36 -6.80 -23.41
CA ILE A 85 -5.99 -6.45 -24.79
C ILE A 85 -4.48 -6.58 -24.97
N SER A 86 -3.72 -5.97 -24.07
CA SER A 86 -2.25 -6.05 -24.09
C SER A 86 -1.69 -7.29 -23.38
N GLN A 87 -2.54 -8.02 -22.64
CA GLN A 87 -2.18 -9.15 -21.78
C GLN A 87 -1.15 -8.79 -20.70
N LYS A 88 -1.19 -7.54 -20.23
CA LYS A 88 -0.25 -7.02 -19.23
C LYS A 88 -0.95 -6.61 -17.95
N TYR A 89 -0.18 -6.59 -16.87
CA TYR A 89 -0.60 -6.03 -15.59
C TYR A 89 -0.22 -4.55 -15.58
N LEU A 90 -1.21 -3.68 -15.45
CA LEU A 90 -1.02 -2.24 -15.38
C LEU A 90 -1.06 -1.80 -13.93
N ILE A 91 -0.02 -1.09 -13.53
CA ILE A 91 0.12 -0.51 -12.19
C ILE A 91 0.07 1.00 -12.37
N SER A 92 -0.78 1.68 -11.61
CA SER A 92 -0.85 3.15 -11.62
C SER A 92 -0.70 3.68 -10.21
N GLY A 93 0.19 4.66 -10.02
CA GLY A 93 0.47 5.31 -8.74
C GLY A 93 0.25 6.80 -8.83
N ASP A 94 -0.35 7.38 -7.79
CA ASP A 94 -0.71 8.80 -7.74
C ASP A 94 -0.54 9.38 -6.33
N TRP A 95 0.11 10.54 -6.24
CA TRP A 95 0.16 11.35 -5.03
C TRP A 95 -0.94 12.41 -5.11
N LEU A 96 -2.02 12.23 -4.36
CA LEU A 96 -3.28 12.94 -4.60
C LEU A 96 -3.21 14.48 -4.44
N ASP A 97 -2.14 15.00 -3.84
CA ASP A 97 -2.01 16.40 -3.43
C ASP A 97 -0.80 17.13 -4.03
N ASP A 98 0.02 16.47 -4.87
CA ASP A 98 1.28 17.03 -5.37
C ASP A 98 1.16 17.76 -6.72
N LYS A 99 0.00 17.69 -7.38
CA LYS A 99 -0.31 18.24 -8.72
C LYS A 99 0.49 17.59 -9.86
N ILE A 100 1.15 16.46 -9.61
CA ILE A 100 1.83 15.67 -10.63
C ILE A 100 0.82 14.65 -11.17
N PRO A 101 0.78 14.38 -12.48
CA PRO A 101 -0.11 13.36 -13.02
C PRO A 101 0.31 11.96 -12.55
N PRO A 102 -0.64 11.01 -12.47
CA PRO A 102 -0.37 9.64 -12.06
C PRO A 102 0.66 8.99 -12.99
N GLN A 103 1.59 8.25 -12.40
CA GLN A 103 2.57 7.45 -13.12
C GLN A 103 2.02 6.05 -13.34
N SER A 104 2.28 5.47 -14.50
CA SER A 104 1.84 4.11 -14.81
C SER A 104 2.97 3.28 -15.37
N THR A 105 3.05 2.03 -14.91
CA THR A 105 4.00 1.02 -15.38
C THR A 105 3.24 -0.24 -15.75
N SER A 106 3.81 -1.05 -16.64
CA SER A 106 3.25 -2.33 -17.04
C SER A 106 4.24 -3.44 -16.79
N THR A 107 3.78 -4.56 -16.24
CA THR A 107 4.60 -5.77 -16.06
C THR A 107 3.93 -6.96 -16.73
N ASP A 108 4.73 -7.98 -17.04
CA ASP A 108 4.22 -9.19 -17.69
C ASP A 108 3.73 -10.23 -16.67
N THR A 109 4.13 -10.12 -15.40
CA THR A 109 3.80 -11.10 -14.36
C THR A 109 3.02 -10.51 -13.20
N LEU A 110 2.00 -11.25 -12.73
CA LEU A 110 1.22 -10.87 -11.55
C LEU A 110 2.07 -10.78 -10.29
N ALA A 111 3.09 -11.64 -10.15
CA ALA A 111 3.96 -11.64 -8.98
C ALA A 111 4.75 -10.32 -8.86
N GLU A 112 5.33 -9.86 -9.98
CA GLU A 112 6.01 -8.56 -10.03
C GLU A 112 5.01 -7.42 -9.82
N ALA A 113 3.83 -7.50 -10.45
CA ALA A 113 2.81 -6.47 -10.32
C ALA A 113 2.29 -6.33 -8.88
N SER A 114 2.06 -7.45 -8.19
CA SER A 114 1.58 -7.48 -6.81
C SER A 114 2.63 -6.96 -5.84
N LYS A 115 3.91 -7.27 -6.08
CA LYS A 115 5.04 -6.75 -5.30
C LYS A 115 5.16 -5.22 -5.45
N SER A 116 5.04 -4.73 -6.68
CA SER A 116 5.07 -3.30 -6.98
C SER A 116 3.87 -2.55 -6.42
N LEU A 117 2.67 -3.16 -6.47
CA LEU A 117 1.45 -2.62 -5.86
C LEU A 117 1.61 -2.44 -4.35
N ALA A 118 2.28 -3.39 -3.68
CA ALA A 118 2.43 -3.40 -2.23
C ALA A 118 3.53 -2.46 -1.70
N THR A 119 4.30 -1.80 -2.58
CA THR A 119 5.50 -1.05 -2.19
C THR A 119 5.41 0.38 -2.68
N ILE A 120 5.67 1.33 -1.77
CA ILE A 120 5.83 2.75 -2.12
C ILE A 120 7.28 3.14 -1.91
N ASP A 121 7.90 3.68 -2.96
CA ASP A 121 9.16 4.39 -2.89
C ASP A 121 8.84 5.89 -2.83
N SER A 122 9.32 6.58 -1.80
CA SER A 122 9.31 8.04 -1.55
C SER A 122 8.26 8.63 -0.58
N VAL A 123 8.78 9.41 0.37
CA VAL A 123 8.36 10.76 0.82
C VAL A 123 9.67 11.53 1.03
#